data_AF-A0A4U1D1X9-F1
#
_entry.id   AF-A0A4U1D1X9-F1
#
_cell.length_a   1.000
_cell.length_b   1.000
_cell.length_c   1.000
_cell.angle_alpha   90.00
_cell.angle_beta   90.00
_cell.angle_gamma   90.00
#
_symmetry.space_group_name_H-M   'P 1'
#
loop_
_entity.id
_entity.type
_entity.pdbx_description
1 polymer ?
#
loop_
_entity_poly.entity_id
_entity_poly.type
_entity_poly.pdbx_seq_one_letter_code
_entity_poly.pdbx_strand_id
1 'polypeptide(L)'
;MHESKIKILIGDKYTDNPIINYLNYWILGKENRQRYNQDKWRKKYDLDVIWLEGDLNADTIFSLWMPLKMCLQCLNPDIFEKSGPMRKPLKNQYWFKKIIEEIDTYLPPSDDLVKELYKFAELASTKANVMRLPARRMQVRGIKYFDQMPKTLYECFKDGNFTKYFNYNDEEVMEWIKEEKLKVFFEGNTISNHTIKPLIGNLHPSQCKWLKEKENILQMLKTFNEVLTYRSRLIKTSPPLS
;
A
#
# COMPACT_ATOMS: atom_id res chain seq x y z
N MET A 1 -19.34 10.59 6.92
CA MET A 1 -17.85 10.56 6.96
C MET A 1 -17.49 9.22 7.59
N HIS A 2 -16.86 8.28 6.88
CA HIS A 2 -16.51 6.99 7.50
C HIS A 2 -15.45 7.23 8.58
N GLU A 3 -15.69 6.68 9.77
CA GLU A 3 -14.77 6.75 10.90
C GLU A 3 -13.43 6.07 10.57
N SER A 4 -12.32 6.69 10.98
CA SER A 4 -10.98 6.18 10.75
C SER A 4 -10.77 4.85 11.50
N LYS A 5 -10.64 3.74 10.76
CA LYS A 5 -10.45 2.41 11.36
C LYS A 5 -9.17 2.32 12.18
N ILE A 6 -8.12 3.03 11.77
CA ILE A 6 -6.87 3.06 12.54
C ILE A 6 -7.07 3.78 13.89
N LYS A 7 -7.86 4.87 13.93
CA LYS A 7 -8.22 5.58 15.16
C LYS A 7 -8.97 4.66 16.13
N ILE A 8 -9.94 3.90 15.63
CA ILE A 8 -10.69 2.92 16.45
C ILE A 8 -9.73 1.88 17.06
N LEU A 9 -8.76 1.39 16.29
CA LEU A 9 -7.83 0.36 16.75
C LEU A 9 -6.85 0.85 17.82
N ILE A 10 -6.27 2.04 17.64
CA ILE A 10 -5.19 2.54 18.51
C ILE A 10 -5.68 3.49 19.62
N GLY A 11 -6.94 3.92 19.56
CA GLY A 11 -7.60 4.72 20.59
C GLY A 11 -6.81 5.99 20.92
N ASP A 12 -6.50 6.17 22.21
CA ASP A 12 -5.81 7.35 22.74
C ASP A 12 -4.39 7.53 22.20
N LYS A 13 -3.82 6.53 21.51
CA LYS A 13 -2.52 6.65 20.83
C LYS A 13 -2.61 7.29 19.44
N TYR A 14 -3.82 7.66 19.00
CA TYR A 14 -4.03 8.35 17.73
C TYR A 14 -3.57 9.81 17.84
N THR A 15 -2.82 10.27 16.85
CA THR A 15 -2.26 11.63 16.77
C THR A 15 -2.57 12.26 15.43
N ASP A 16 -2.20 13.53 15.26
CA ASP A 16 -2.31 14.23 13.97
C ASP A 16 -1.19 13.81 12.97
N ASN A 17 -0.21 13.01 13.41
CA ASN A 17 0.84 12.50 12.53
C ASN A 17 0.43 11.13 11.95
N PRO A 18 0.12 11.03 10.65
CA PRO A 18 -0.39 9.79 10.06
C PRO A 18 0.64 8.66 10.06
N ILE A 19 1.95 8.97 10.05
CA ILE A 19 3.00 7.96 10.15
C ILE A 19 3.07 7.38 11.56
N ILE A 20 3.02 8.21 12.60
CA ILE A 20 2.95 7.75 13.99
C ILE A 20 1.74 6.82 14.20
N ASN A 21 0.58 7.17 13.64
CA ASN A 21 -0.62 6.33 13.72
C ASN A 21 -0.39 4.92 13.16
N TYR A 22 0.28 4.80 12.01
CA TYR A 22 0.64 3.50 11.45
C TYR A 22 1.68 2.73 12.27
N LEU A 23 2.67 3.42 12.83
CA LEU A 23 3.69 2.79 13.67
C LEU A 23 3.05 2.25 14.96
N ASN A 24 2.19 3.03 15.62
CA ASN A 24 1.40 2.60 16.78
C ASN A 24 0.47 1.42 16.45
N TYR A 25 -0.18 1.47 15.29
CA TYR A 25 -1.00 0.38 14.76
C TYR A 25 -0.20 -0.92 14.58
N TRP A 26 0.98 -0.86 13.96
CA TRP A 26 1.82 -2.04 13.77
C TRP A 26 2.41 -2.57 15.08
N ILE A 27 2.68 -1.69 16.06
CA ILE A 27 3.07 -2.10 17.42
C ILE A 27 1.92 -2.92 18.03
N LEU A 28 0.70 -2.39 18.06
CA LEU A 28 -0.49 -3.06 18.59
C LEU A 28 -0.70 -4.44 17.93
N GLY A 29 -0.62 -4.49 16.60
CA GLY A 29 -0.76 -5.73 15.85
C GLY A 29 0.29 -6.77 16.24
N LYS A 30 1.56 -6.36 16.39
CA LYS A 30 2.65 -7.26 16.80
C LYS A 30 2.51 -7.77 18.23
N GLU A 31 2.13 -6.92 19.17
CA GLU A 31 1.91 -7.31 20.59
C GLU A 31 0.81 -8.37 20.73
N ASN A 32 -0.17 -8.35 19.82
CA ASN A 32 -1.28 -9.28 19.82
C ASN A 32 -1.08 -10.49 18.88
N ARG A 33 0.00 -10.55 18.10
CA ARG A 33 0.17 -11.57 17.04
C ARG A 33 0.20 -12.99 17.57
N GLN A 34 0.81 -13.23 18.73
CA GLN A 34 0.93 -14.56 19.33
C GLN A 34 -0.35 -15.04 20.00
N ARG A 35 -1.32 -14.15 20.25
CA ARG A 35 -2.58 -14.48 20.95
C ARG A 35 -3.64 -15.11 20.06
N TYR A 36 -3.43 -15.09 18.74
CA TYR A 36 -4.41 -15.54 17.76
C TYR A 36 -3.74 -16.33 16.66
N ASN A 37 -4.47 -17.25 16.04
CA ASN A 37 -4.05 -17.77 14.74
C ASN A 37 -4.08 -16.64 13.69
N GLN A 38 -3.42 -16.87 12.56
CA GLN A 38 -3.23 -15.84 11.54
C GLN A 38 -4.55 -15.20 11.06
N ASP A 39 -5.59 -15.99 10.83
CA ASP A 39 -6.84 -15.50 10.24
C ASP A 39 -7.67 -14.72 11.27
N LYS A 40 -7.75 -15.21 12.51
CA LYS A 40 -8.37 -14.47 13.62
C LYS A 40 -7.63 -13.16 13.88
N TRP A 41 -6.30 -13.18 13.82
CA TRP A 41 -5.50 -11.96 13.94
C TRP A 41 -5.83 -10.99 12.82
N ARG A 42 -5.89 -11.47 11.57
CA ARG A 42 -6.16 -10.60 10.41
C ARG A 42 -7.53 -9.94 10.50
N LYS A 43 -8.58 -10.71 10.81
CA LYS A 43 -9.93 -10.17 10.99
C LYS A 43 -10.05 -9.11 12.08
N LYS A 44 -9.19 -9.18 13.11
CA LYS A 44 -9.23 -8.28 14.26
C LYS A 44 -8.31 -7.07 14.12
N TYR A 45 -7.18 -7.22 13.43
CA TYR A 45 -6.13 -6.20 13.40
C TYR A 45 -5.72 -5.76 12.00
N ASP A 46 -5.94 -6.51 10.92
CA ASP A 46 -5.47 -6.11 9.59
C ASP A 46 -6.43 -5.09 8.96
N LEU A 47 -5.93 -3.89 8.66
CA LEU A 47 -6.76 -2.75 8.23
C LEU A 47 -7.56 -3.04 6.95
N ASP A 48 -6.94 -3.68 5.96
CA ASP A 48 -7.57 -4.09 4.71
C ASP A 48 -8.75 -5.05 4.95
N VAL A 49 -8.55 -6.06 5.79
CA VAL A 49 -9.55 -7.06 6.16
C VAL A 49 -10.69 -6.41 6.97
N ILE A 50 -10.38 -5.48 7.87
CA ILE A 50 -11.39 -4.74 8.64
C ILE A 50 -12.25 -3.86 7.72
N TRP A 51 -11.65 -3.19 6.74
CA TRP A 51 -12.37 -2.40 5.75
C TRP A 51 -13.29 -3.22 4.84
N LEU A 52 -13.02 -4.53 4.72
CA LEU A 52 -13.81 -5.49 3.97
C LEU A 52 -14.49 -6.54 4.88
N GLU A 53 -14.86 -6.13 6.08
CA GLU A 53 -15.77 -6.89 6.96
C GLU A 53 -15.31 -8.31 7.29
N GLY A 54 -13.99 -8.52 7.35
CA GLY A 54 -13.40 -9.82 7.67
C GLY A 54 -13.04 -10.69 6.46
N ASP A 55 -13.17 -10.18 5.24
CA ASP A 55 -12.76 -10.88 4.02
C ASP A 55 -11.23 -11.09 3.99
N LEU A 56 -10.80 -12.35 4.00
CA LEU A 56 -9.37 -12.70 4.02
C LEU A 56 -8.68 -12.56 2.66
N ASN A 57 -9.45 -12.37 1.59
CA ASN A 57 -8.97 -11.99 0.26
C ASN A 57 -8.68 -10.48 0.16
N ALA A 58 -9.01 -9.69 1.19
CA ALA A 58 -8.61 -8.30 1.26
C ALA A 58 -7.08 -8.15 1.17
N ASP A 59 -6.65 -7.11 0.47
CA ASP A 59 -5.27 -6.64 0.44
C ASP A 59 -5.25 -5.11 0.28
N THR A 60 -4.11 -4.50 0.64
CA THR A 60 -3.86 -3.10 0.29
C THR A 60 -3.35 -2.99 -1.14
N ILE A 61 -3.77 -1.94 -1.85
CA ILE A 61 -3.25 -1.60 -3.18
C ILE A 61 -1.77 -1.23 -3.03
N PHE A 62 -1.47 -0.34 -2.09
CA PHE A 62 -0.13 0.06 -1.71
C PHE A 62 0.10 -0.15 -0.21
N SER A 63 1.12 -0.92 0.14
CA SER A 63 1.60 -1.02 1.52
C SER A 63 2.27 0.28 1.95
N LEU A 64 1.98 0.78 3.16
CA LEU A 64 2.68 1.97 3.67
C LEU A 64 4.15 1.69 4.01
N TRP A 65 4.48 0.47 4.45
CA TRP A 65 5.82 0.18 4.95
C TRP A 65 6.90 0.35 3.88
N MET A 66 6.62 -0.02 2.63
CA MET A 66 7.59 0.05 1.54
C MET A 66 8.01 1.50 1.22
N PRO A 67 7.09 2.43 0.87
CA PRO A 67 7.46 3.82 0.61
C PRO A 67 7.98 4.54 1.86
N LEU A 68 7.45 4.28 3.06
CA LEU A 68 7.99 4.83 4.30
C LEU A 68 9.47 4.46 4.45
N LYS A 69 9.79 3.19 4.24
CA LYS A 69 11.17 2.71 4.34
C LYS A 69 12.08 3.31 3.27
N MET A 70 11.62 3.42 2.03
CA MET A 70 12.37 4.10 0.95
C MET A 70 12.68 5.56 1.33
N CYS A 71 11.73 6.29 1.90
CA CYS A 71 11.94 7.67 2.35
C CYS A 71 12.97 7.75 3.48
N LEU A 72 12.84 6.89 4.49
CA LEU A 72 13.79 6.82 5.62
C LEU A 72 15.22 6.58 5.12
N GLN A 73 15.41 5.58 4.26
CA GLN A 73 16.72 5.26 3.67
C GLN A 73 17.27 6.36 2.77
N CYS A 74 16.40 7.06 2.04
CA CYS A 74 16.80 8.17 1.18
C CYS A 74 17.25 9.39 1.97
N LEU A 75 16.54 9.73 3.05
CA LEU A 75 16.79 10.95 3.83
C LEU A 75 17.85 10.75 4.92
N ASN A 76 18.06 9.51 5.37
CA ASN A 76 18.98 9.20 6.47
C ASN A 76 19.90 8.02 6.12
N PRO A 77 20.71 8.13 5.05
CA PRO A 77 21.54 7.03 4.56
C PRO A 77 22.56 6.53 5.59
N ASP A 78 23.04 7.41 6.48
CA ASP A 78 24.01 7.06 7.54
C ASP A 78 23.40 6.15 8.62
N ILE A 79 22.07 6.17 8.77
CA ILE A 79 21.35 5.40 9.79
C ILE A 79 20.72 4.15 9.18
N PHE A 80 20.12 4.28 8.00
CA PHE A 80 19.26 3.25 7.41
C PHE A 80 19.85 2.54 6.19
N GLU A 81 20.99 2.99 5.66
CA GLU A 81 21.63 2.49 4.44
C GLU A 81 20.70 2.54 3.20
N LYS A 82 21.19 3.12 2.09
CA LYS A 82 20.43 3.25 0.83
C LYS A 82 20.42 1.94 0.03
N SER A 83 19.93 0.88 0.66
CA SER A 83 20.03 -0.52 0.23
C SER A 83 18.68 -1.23 0.39
N GLY A 84 18.45 -2.31 -0.36
CA GLY A 84 17.12 -2.89 -0.61
C GLY A 84 16.25 -3.26 0.62
N PRO A 85 15.09 -3.89 0.39
CA PRO A 85 14.05 -4.11 1.41
C PRO A 85 14.48 -4.94 2.63
N MET A 86 15.61 -5.66 2.55
CA MET A 86 16.16 -6.49 3.64
C MET A 86 17.01 -5.70 4.65
N ARG A 87 17.31 -4.43 4.38
CA ARG A 87 18.24 -3.62 5.17
C ARG A 87 17.51 -2.76 6.21
N LYS A 88 18.20 -1.91 6.96
CA LYS A 88 17.53 -1.12 8.01
C LYS A 88 16.62 -0.04 7.38
N PRO A 89 15.60 0.45 8.09
CA PRO A 89 14.99 -0.15 9.28
C PRO A 89 14.28 -1.48 8.94
N LEU A 90 14.25 -2.39 9.92
CA LEU A 90 13.47 -3.63 9.83
C LEU A 90 12.03 -3.39 10.32
N LYS A 91 11.06 -4.15 9.79
CA LYS A 91 9.64 -4.03 10.17
C LYS A 91 9.37 -4.67 11.55
N ASN A 92 9.90 -4.07 12.62
CA ASN A 92 9.80 -4.57 13.99
C ASN A 92 9.58 -3.43 15.01
N GLN A 93 9.18 -3.79 16.24
CA GLN A 93 8.81 -2.81 17.27
C GLN A 93 9.96 -1.88 17.67
N TYR A 94 11.21 -2.36 17.67
CA TYR A 94 12.37 -1.54 18.00
C TYR A 94 12.47 -0.34 17.03
N TRP A 95 12.44 -0.61 15.72
CA TRP A 95 12.50 0.47 14.73
C TRP A 95 11.27 1.34 14.74
N PHE A 96 10.09 0.78 15.01
CA PHE A 96 8.88 1.61 15.10
C PHE A 96 8.98 2.64 16.22
N LYS A 97 9.40 2.22 17.42
CA LYS A 97 9.57 3.14 18.56
C LYS A 97 10.64 4.19 18.27
N LYS A 98 11.78 3.77 17.72
CA LYS A 98 12.86 4.68 17.35
C LYS A 98 12.43 5.72 16.31
N ILE A 99 11.62 5.33 15.32
CA ILE A 99 11.09 6.27 14.33
C ILE A 99 10.05 7.22 14.94
N ILE A 100 9.23 6.76 15.89
CA ILE A 100 8.27 7.62 16.60
C ILE A 100 9.01 8.68 17.43
N GLU A 101 10.04 8.27 18.18
CA GLU A 101 10.81 9.15 19.07
C GLU A 101 11.53 10.28 18.31
N GLU A 102 11.99 10.00 17.09
CA GLU A 102 12.82 10.90 16.28
C GLU A 102 12.13 11.26 14.95
N ILE A 103 10.80 11.32 14.92
CA ILE A 103 10.02 11.42 13.67
C ILE A 103 10.39 12.65 12.85
N ASP A 104 10.55 13.82 13.48
CA ASP A 104 10.85 15.08 12.79
C ASP A 104 12.33 15.16 12.37
N THR A 105 13.20 14.42 13.06
CA THR A 105 14.60 14.22 12.67
C THR A 105 14.67 13.36 11.40
N TYR A 106 13.97 12.22 11.37
CA TYR A 106 14.05 11.27 10.26
C TYR A 106 13.17 11.62 9.06
N LEU A 107 12.06 12.31 9.30
CA LEU A 107 11.08 12.74 8.31
C LEU A 107 10.67 14.19 8.60
N PRO A 108 11.52 15.19 8.28
CA PRO A 108 11.23 16.60 8.53
C PRO A 108 9.95 17.06 7.81
N PRO A 109 8.93 17.60 8.51
CA PRO A 109 7.66 17.98 7.88
C PRO A 109 7.77 19.06 6.80
N SER A 110 8.86 19.84 6.80
CA SER A 110 9.13 20.86 5.80
C SER A 110 9.57 20.28 4.45
N ASP A 111 10.07 19.04 4.40
CA ASP A 111 10.54 18.38 3.19
C ASP A 111 9.36 17.94 2.29
N ASP A 112 9.42 18.27 1.00
CA ASP A 112 8.36 17.95 0.05
C ASP A 112 8.12 16.44 -0.14
N LEU A 113 9.17 15.61 -0.01
CA LEU A 113 9.01 14.16 -0.01
C LEU A 113 8.17 13.69 1.19
N VAL A 114 8.41 14.29 2.36
CA VAL A 114 7.71 13.95 3.59
C VAL A 114 6.25 14.41 3.53
N LYS A 115 5.96 15.58 2.95
CA LYS A 115 4.58 16.05 2.74
C LYS A 115 3.77 15.07 1.89
N GLU A 116 4.33 14.60 0.76
CA GLU A 116 3.66 13.59 -0.08
C GLU A 116 3.53 12.23 0.63
N LEU A 117 4.51 11.85 1.45
CA LEU A 117 4.43 10.63 2.27
C LEU A 117 3.32 10.72 3.32
N TYR A 118 3.15 11.88 3.96
CA TYR A 118 2.10 12.10 4.97
C TYR A 118 0.72 12.04 4.34
N LYS A 119 0.52 12.74 3.23
CA LYS A 119 -0.70 12.65 2.42
C LYS A 119 -1.00 11.21 2.00
N PHE A 120 0.03 10.46 1.59
CA PHE A 120 -0.12 9.05 1.25
C PHE A 120 -0.54 8.22 2.46
N ALA A 121 0.07 8.42 3.62
CA ALA A 121 -0.29 7.69 4.84
C ALA A 121 -1.75 7.94 5.26
N GLU A 122 -2.24 9.18 5.16
CA GLU A 122 -3.65 9.48 5.41
C GLU A 122 -4.57 8.69 4.47
N LEU A 123 -4.32 8.78 3.16
CA LEU A 123 -5.11 8.08 2.14
C LEU A 123 -5.01 6.55 2.28
N ALA A 124 -3.82 6.03 2.59
CA ALA A 124 -3.53 4.61 2.74
C ALA A 124 -4.35 3.96 3.86
N SER A 125 -4.76 4.74 4.87
CA SER A 125 -5.55 4.27 6.01
C SER A 125 -7.04 4.07 5.70
N THR A 126 -7.48 4.48 4.51
CA THR A 126 -8.88 4.49 4.11
C THR A 126 -9.25 3.29 3.23
N LYS A 127 -10.56 3.06 3.05
CA LYS A 127 -11.10 2.07 2.09
C LYS A 127 -10.59 2.29 0.65
N ALA A 128 -10.14 3.49 0.29
CA ALA A 128 -9.59 3.74 -1.04
C ALA A 128 -8.33 2.94 -1.35
N ASN A 129 -7.56 2.53 -0.33
CA ASN A 129 -6.35 1.74 -0.50
C ASN A 129 -6.60 0.23 -0.36
N VAL A 130 -7.86 -0.21 -0.35
CA VAL A 130 -8.21 -1.62 -0.16
C VAL A 130 -8.80 -2.18 -1.45
N MET A 131 -8.48 -3.44 -1.72
CA MET A 131 -9.06 -4.23 -2.80
C MET A 131 -9.32 -5.68 -2.35
N ARG A 132 -10.27 -6.37 -3.00
CA ARG A 132 -10.38 -7.84 -2.93
C ARG A 132 -9.54 -8.46 -4.02
N LEU A 133 -8.68 -9.40 -3.66
CA LEU A 133 -7.97 -10.23 -4.63
C LEU A 133 -8.84 -11.43 -5.02
N PRO A 134 -8.78 -11.90 -6.28
CA PRO A 134 -9.46 -13.13 -6.71
C PRO A 134 -9.02 -14.36 -5.91
N ALA A 135 -7.76 -14.36 -5.46
CA ALA A 135 -7.21 -15.42 -4.63
C ALA A 135 -6.26 -14.86 -3.57
N ARG A 136 -6.43 -15.28 -2.31
CA ARG A 136 -5.53 -14.94 -1.19
C ARG A 136 -4.04 -15.15 -1.49
N ARG A 137 -3.70 -16.16 -2.31
CA ARG A 137 -2.30 -16.45 -2.70
C ARG A 137 -1.64 -15.30 -3.46
N MET A 138 -2.39 -14.39 -4.07
CA MET A 138 -1.87 -13.20 -4.74
C MET A 138 -1.25 -12.18 -3.77
N GLN A 139 -1.54 -12.25 -2.46
CA GLN A 139 -0.92 -11.41 -1.41
C GLN A 139 0.62 -11.54 -1.38
N VAL A 140 1.19 -12.59 -2.00
CA VAL A 140 2.63 -12.74 -2.19
C VAL A 140 3.27 -11.59 -3.01
N ARG A 141 2.45 -10.80 -3.72
CA ARG A 141 2.86 -9.60 -4.45
C ARG A 141 3.64 -8.60 -3.59
N GLY A 142 3.36 -8.49 -2.30
CA GLY A 142 4.07 -7.55 -1.43
C GLY A 142 5.53 -7.90 -1.24
N ILE A 143 5.86 -9.19 -1.28
CA ILE A 143 7.25 -9.66 -1.21
C ILE A 143 7.89 -9.66 -2.61
N LYS A 144 7.16 -10.14 -3.62
CA LYS A 144 7.71 -10.31 -4.99
C LYS A 144 7.88 -8.99 -5.74
N TYR A 145 6.95 -8.06 -5.56
CA TYR A 145 6.81 -6.86 -6.39
C TYR A 145 6.75 -5.56 -5.57
N PHE A 146 7.07 -5.62 -4.27
CA PHE A 146 7.05 -4.47 -3.35
C PHE A 146 5.72 -3.73 -3.29
N ASP A 147 4.61 -4.45 -3.48
CA ASP A 147 3.26 -3.89 -3.61
C ASP A 147 3.11 -2.88 -4.77
N GLN A 148 4.01 -2.89 -5.76
CA GLN A 148 3.92 -2.03 -6.93
C GLN A 148 2.84 -2.58 -7.89
N MET A 149 1.74 -1.84 -7.99
CA MET A 149 0.57 -2.25 -8.78
C MET A 149 0.84 -2.39 -10.29
N PRO A 150 1.63 -1.54 -10.97
CA PRO A 150 1.91 -1.75 -12.39
C PRO A 150 2.47 -3.14 -12.70
N LYS A 151 3.47 -3.58 -11.93
CA LYS A 151 4.01 -4.94 -12.01
C LYS A 151 2.96 -5.99 -11.66
N THR A 152 2.20 -5.78 -10.60
CA THR A 152 1.14 -6.72 -10.18
C THR A 152 0.13 -6.93 -11.31
N LEU A 153 -0.37 -5.85 -11.91
CA LEU A 153 -1.34 -5.87 -12.99
C LEU A 153 -0.77 -6.53 -14.23
N TYR A 154 0.48 -6.23 -14.59
CA TYR A 154 1.15 -6.86 -15.72
C TYR A 154 1.18 -8.39 -15.56
N GLU A 155 1.40 -8.88 -14.34
CA GLU A 155 1.43 -10.31 -14.01
C GLU A 155 0.04 -10.97 -13.97
N CYS A 156 -1.06 -10.20 -13.97
CA CYS A 156 -2.41 -10.74 -14.04
C CYS A 156 -2.83 -11.14 -15.46
N PHE A 157 -2.34 -10.43 -16.48
CA PHE A 157 -2.65 -10.72 -17.88
C PHE A 157 -1.92 -11.98 -18.37
N LYS A 158 -2.27 -12.41 -19.59
CA LYS A 158 -1.65 -13.53 -20.31
C LYS A 158 -0.13 -13.60 -20.11
N ASP A 159 0.35 -14.82 -19.87
CA ASP A 159 1.76 -15.20 -19.59
C ASP A 159 2.34 -14.66 -18.26
N GLY A 160 1.56 -13.91 -17.49
CA GLY A 160 1.93 -13.45 -16.16
C GLY A 160 1.79 -14.49 -15.05
N ASN A 161 2.52 -14.31 -13.95
CA ASN A 161 2.52 -15.26 -12.82
C ASN A 161 1.18 -15.40 -12.08
N PHE A 162 0.27 -14.43 -12.25
CA PHE A 162 -1.04 -14.38 -11.60
C PHE A 162 -2.20 -14.72 -12.54
N THR A 163 -1.98 -14.90 -13.85
CA THR A 163 -3.04 -15.25 -14.81
C THR A 163 -3.84 -16.50 -14.43
N LYS A 164 -3.20 -17.48 -13.76
CA LYS A 164 -3.86 -18.68 -13.24
C LYS A 164 -4.95 -18.43 -12.20
N TYR A 165 -4.94 -17.27 -11.54
CA TYR A 165 -5.99 -16.88 -10.57
C TYR A 165 -7.21 -16.25 -11.26
N PHE A 166 -7.13 -16.08 -12.57
CA PHE A 166 -8.18 -15.59 -13.47
C PHE A 166 -8.46 -16.62 -14.56
N ASN A 167 -8.27 -17.90 -14.27
CA ASN A 167 -8.48 -19.02 -15.21
C ASN A 167 -7.78 -18.85 -16.57
N TYR A 168 -6.64 -18.14 -16.62
CA TYR A 168 -5.94 -17.81 -17.87
C TYR A 168 -6.79 -16.98 -18.86
N ASN A 169 -7.74 -16.21 -18.33
CA ASN A 169 -8.69 -15.40 -19.08
C ASN A 169 -8.51 -13.91 -18.77
N ASP A 170 -8.08 -13.13 -19.76
CA ASP A 170 -7.94 -11.68 -19.63
C ASP A 170 -9.28 -10.96 -19.40
N GLU A 171 -10.42 -11.56 -19.79
CA GLU A 171 -11.75 -10.99 -19.52
C GLU A 171 -12.05 -10.96 -18.01
N GLU A 172 -11.69 -12.00 -17.26
CA GLU A 172 -11.82 -12.04 -15.80
C GLU A 172 -10.91 -10.99 -15.14
N VAL A 173 -9.71 -10.77 -15.70
CA VAL A 173 -8.81 -9.70 -15.23
C VAL A 173 -9.46 -8.33 -15.43
N MET A 174 -10.06 -8.09 -16.61
CA MET A 174 -10.73 -6.84 -16.93
C MET A 174 -11.96 -6.60 -16.05
N GLU A 175 -12.74 -7.63 -15.74
CA GLU A 175 -13.89 -7.54 -14.84
C GLU A 175 -13.44 -7.17 -13.43
N TRP A 176 -12.47 -7.89 -12.88
CA TRP A 176 -11.89 -7.58 -11.57
C TRP A 176 -11.33 -6.15 -11.48
N ILE A 177 -10.65 -5.66 -12.53
CA ILE A 177 -10.16 -4.28 -12.59
C ILE A 177 -11.29 -3.26 -12.52
N LYS A 178 -12.44 -3.54 -13.12
CA LYS A 178 -13.62 -2.66 -13.07
C LYS A 178 -14.27 -2.70 -11.70
N GLU A 179 -14.54 -3.90 -11.17
CA GLU A 179 -15.14 -4.12 -9.85
C GLU A 179 -14.34 -3.44 -8.75
N GLU A 180 -13.03 -3.68 -8.75
CA GLU A 180 -12.12 -3.13 -7.76
C GLU A 180 -11.68 -1.71 -8.11
N LYS A 181 -12.22 -1.05 -9.14
CA LYS A 181 -11.98 0.37 -9.51
C LYS A 181 -10.52 0.71 -9.81
N LEU A 182 -9.80 -0.21 -10.47
CA LEU A 182 -8.36 -0.12 -10.77
C LEU A 182 -8.06 0.49 -12.16
N LYS A 183 -9.06 0.93 -12.91
CA LYS A 183 -8.87 1.51 -14.26
C LYS A 183 -7.90 2.70 -14.31
N VAL A 184 -7.69 3.42 -13.19
CA VAL A 184 -6.74 4.54 -13.09
C VAL A 184 -5.29 4.16 -13.47
N PHE A 185 -4.93 2.87 -13.33
CA PHE A 185 -3.64 2.33 -13.72
C PHE A 185 -3.46 2.16 -15.24
N PHE A 186 -4.46 2.48 -16.06
CA PHE A 186 -4.41 2.28 -17.51
C PHE A 186 -4.49 3.60 -18.28
N GLU A 187 -3.86 3.63 -19.45
CA GLU A 187 -3.91 4.72 -20.41
C GLU A 187 -5.20 4.69 -21.22
N GLY A 188 -5.84 5.85 -21.35
CA GLY A 188 -7.11 5.97 -22.07
C GLY A 188 -8.23 5.13 -21.46
N ASN A 189 -9.01 4.47 -22.32
CA ASN A 189 -10.19 3.69 -21.93
C ASN A 189 -10.00 2.17 -22.04
N THR A 190 -8.86 1.73 -22.56
CA THR A 190 -8.56 0.31 -22.81
C THR A 190 -7.89 -0.30 -21.60
N ILE A 191 -8.30 -1.52 -21.23
CA ILE A 191 -7.66 -2.31 -20.16
C ILE A 191 -6.92 -3.46 -20.83
N SER A 192 -5.59 -3.39 -20.86
CA SER A 192 -4.71 -4.42 -21.40
C SER A 192 -3.32 -4.32 -20.77
N ASN A 193 -2.50 -5.37 -20.89
CA ASN A 193 -1.09 -5.35 -20.47
C ASN A 193 -0.26 -4.22 -21.13
N HIS A 194 -0.60 -3.81 -22.35
CA HIS A 194 0.09 -2.76 -23.10
C HIS A 194 -0.30 -1.34 -22.71
N THR A 195 -1.41 -1.18 -21.98
CA THR A 195 -1.94 0.15 -21.58
C THR A 195 -1.70 0.43 -20.11
N ILE A 196 -1.00 -0.44 -19.38
CA ILE A 196 -0.65 -0.21 -17.98
C ILE A 196 0.32 0.97 -17.88
N LYS A 197 -0.01 1.97 -17.07
CA LYS A 197 0.88 3.09 -16.76
C LYS A 197 2.05 2.59 -15.92
N PRO A 198 3.28 3.05 -16.20
CA PRO A 198 4.41 2.74 -15.35
C PRO A 198 4.28 3.42 -13.98
N LEU A 199 4.97 2.89 -12.97
CA LEU A 199 4.93 3.48 -11.63
C LEU A 199 5.57 4.88 -11.60
N ILE A 200 6.68 5.00 -12.33
CA ILE A 200 7.49 6.20 -12.53
C ILE A 200 8.01 6.19 -13.96
N GLY A 201 8.39 7.35 -14.51
CA GLY A 201 8.64 7.52 -15.94
C GLY A 201 9.78 6.68 -16.54
N ASN A 202 10.70 6.19 -15.71
CA ASN A 202 11.86 5.41 -16.13
C ASN A 202 11.72 3.88 -15.87
N LEU A 203 10.53 3.41 -15.53
CA LEU A 203 10.24 1.98 -15.37
C LEU A 203 9.26 1.50 -16.43
N HIS A 204 9.44 0.29 -16.92
CA HIS A 204 8.41 -0.40 -17.68
C HIS A 204 7.38 -1.04 -16.72
N PRO A 205 6.08 -1.14 -17.06
CA PRO A 205 5.07 -1.78 -16.20
C PRO A 205 5.40 -3.22 -15.78
N SER A 206 6.14 -3.96 -16.60
CA SER A 206 6.62 -5.31 -16.29
C SER A 206 7.79 -5.36 -15.29
N GLN A 207 8.26 -4.22 -14.79
CA GLN A 207 9.35 -4.10 -13.84
C GLN A 207 8.86 -3.59 -12.49
N CYS A 208 9.55 -4.00 -11.43
CA CYS A 208 9.42 -3.40 -10.10
C CYS A 208 10.81 -3.11 -9.56
N LYS A 209 10.96 -2.05 -8.76
CA LYS A 209 12.27 -1.63 -8.27
C LYS A 209 12.19 -1.05 -6.87
N TRP A 210 13.19 -1.40 -6.04
CA TRP A 210 13.43 -0.67 -4.79
C TRP A 210 14.00 0.72 -5.13
N LEU A 211 13.20 1.76 -4.94
CA LEU A 211 13.60 3.12 -5.29
C LEU A 211 14.55 3.68 -4.23
N LYS A 212 15.50 4.48 -4.71
CA LYS A 212 16.58 5.02 -3.89
C LYS A 212 16.68 6.54 -4.02
N GLU A 213 16.57 7.04 -5.25
CA GLU A 213 16.68 8.48 -5.51
C GLU A 213 15.41 9.23 -5.12
N LYS A 214 15.59 10.41 -4.51
CA LYS A 214 14.52 11.23 -3.92
C LYS A 214 13.43 11.55 -4.95
N GLU A 215 13.83 11.89 -6.18
CA GLU A 215 12.94 12.28 -7.26
C GLU A 215 12.05 11.10 -7.69
N ASN A 216 12.62 9.90 -7.76
CA ASN A 216 11.86 8.69 -8.11
C ASN A 216 10.87 8.31 -6.99
N ILE A 217 11.28 8.43 -5.72
CA ILE A 217 10.39 8.14 -4.58
C ILE A 217 9.27 9.19 -4.53
N LEU A 218 9.58 10.46 -4.77
CA LEU A 218 8.60 11.54 -4.84
C LEU A 218 7.59 11.30 -5.97
N GLN A 219 8.04 10.93 -7.17
CA GLN A 219 7.15 10.60 -8.28
C GLN A 219 6.24 9.41 -7.92
N MET A 220 6.79 8.36 -7.32
CA MET A 220 6.01 7.20 -6.87
C MET A 220 4.92 7.60 -5.86
N LEU A 221 5.26 8.43 -4.87
CA LEU A 221 4.30 8.91 -3.86
C LEU A 221 3.19 9.77 -4.49
N LYS A 222 3.54 10.65 -5.44
CA LYS A 222 2.54 11.42 -6.21
C LYS A 222 1.59 10.49 -6.97
N THR A 223 2.12 9.48 -7.66
CA THR A 223 1.31 8.44 -8.32
C THR A 223 0.38 7.73 -7.33
N PHE A 224 0.88 7.34 -6.16
CA PHE A 224 0.05 6.70 -5.12
C PHE A 224 -1.07 7.63 -4.65
N ASN A 225 -0.75 8.89 -4.37
CA ASN A 225 -1.70 9.90 -3.93
C ASN A 225 -2.78 10.18 -4.98
N GLU A 226 -2.41 10.28 -6.26
CA GLU A 226 -3.35 10.46 -7.37
C GLU A 226 -4.32 9.28 -7.48
N VAL A 227 -3.80 8.05 -7.45
CA VAL A 227 -4.59 6.82 -7.50
C VAL A 227 -5.58 6.76 -6.33
N LEU A 228 -5.11 6.94 -5.10
CA LEU A 228 -5.96 6.83 -3.92
C LEU A 228 -6.98 7.98 -3.81
N THR A 229 -6.61 9.18 -4.27
CA THR A 229 -7.54 10.32 -4.35
C THR A 229 -8.65 10.04 -5.36
N TYR A 230 -8.30 9.54 -6.55
CA TYR A 230 -9.27 9.15 -7.57
C TYR A 230 -10.23 8.07 -7.05
N ARG A 231 -9.69 7.01 -6.44
CA ARG A 231 -10.49 5.93 -5.85
C ARG A 231 -11.40 6.41 -4.73
N SER A 232 -10.92 7.31 -3.88
CA SER A 232 -11.73 7.91 -2.81
C SER A 232 -12.98 8.59 -3.35
N ARG A 233 -12.89 9.26 -4.51
CA ARG A 233 -14.05 9.87 -5.19
C ARG A 233 -15.03 8.81 -5.66
N LEU A 234 -14.55 7.76 -6.35
CA LEU A 234 -15.39 6.67 -6.84
C LEU A 234 -16.11 5.89 -5.73
N ILE A 235 -15.50 5.76 -4.56
CA ILE A 235 -16.12 5.07 -3.42
C ILE A 235 -17.23 5.94 -2.81
N LYS A 236 -17.03 7.26 -2.71
CA LYS A 236 -18.05 8.19 -2.18
C LYS A 236 -19.29 8.30 -3.08
N THR A 237 -19.14 8.13 -4.39
CA THR A 237 -20.24 8.25 -5.36
C THR A 237 -20.96 6.94 -5.64
N SER A 238 -20.51 5.81 -5.09
CA SER A 238 -21.20 4.54 -5.26
C SER A 238 -22.30 4.40 -4.21
N PRO A 239 -23.55 4.09 -4.58
CA PRO A 239 -24.56 3.73 -3.59
C PRO A 239 -24.07 2.52 -2.78
N PRO A 240 -24.44 2.40 -1.48
CA PRO A 240 -24.16 1.18 -0.73
C PRO A 240 -24.79 0.00 -1.48
N LEU A 241 -23.98 -1.02 -1.79
CA LEU A 241 -24.48 -2.28 -2.31
C LEU A 241 -25.47 -2.83 -1.29
N SER A 242 -26.73 -2.95 -1.71
CA SER A 242 -27.86 -3.50 -0.97
C SER A 242 -27.70 -5.01 -0.73
#